data_AF-A0AAU9S8W8-F1
#
_entry.id   AF-A0AAU9S8W8-F1
#
_cell.length_a   1.000
_cell.length_b   1.000
_cell.length_c   1.000
_cell.angle_alpha   90.00
_cell.angle_beta   90.00
_cell.angle_gamma   90.00
#
_symmetry.space_group_name_H-M   'P 1'
#
loop_
_entity.id
_entity.type
_entity.pdbx_description
1 polymer ?
#
loop_
_entity_poly.entity_id
_entity_poly.type
_entity_poly.pdbx_seq_one_letter_code
_entity_poly.pdbx_strand_id
1 'polypeptide(L)' 'NIDFMGSLLKLYFAFISIVFVAQSGETIRDLKSFKLNENIIYDCVDIYKQPSLNHPLLQNHKIQFCLFF' A
#
# COMPACT_ATOMS: atom_id res chain seq x y z
N ASN A 1 -13.87 -20.49 -39.02
CA ASN A 1 -13.15 -21.31 -38.02
C ASN A 1 -12.03 -20.50 -37.35
N ILE A 2 -11.22 -19.75 -38.12
CA ILE A 2 -10.22 -18.79 -37.59
C ILE A 2 -10.86 -17.55 -36.92
N ASP A 3 -11.97 -17.02 -37.45
CA ASP A 3 -12.64 -15.83 -36.89
C ASP A 3 -13.25 -16.07 -35.51
N PHE A 4 -13.70 -17.32 -35.26
CA PHE A 4 -14.23 -17.74 -33.96
C PHE A 4 -13.13 -17.79 -32.89
N MET A 5 -11.95 -18.32 -33.26
CA MET A 5 -10.78 -18.35 -32.37
C MET A 5 -10.25 -16.94 -32.09
N GLY A 6 -10.28 -16.04 -33.07
CA GLY A 6 -9.96 -14.62 -32.86
C GLY A 6 -10.93 -13.92 -31.92
N SER A 7 -12.23 -14.23 -32.01
CA SER A 7 -13.25 -13.71 -31.09
C SER A 7 -13.03 -14.19 -29.65
N LEU A 8 -12.73 -15.48 -29.47
CA LEU A 8 -12.41 -16.05 -28.16
C LEU A 8 -11.14 -15.44 -27.55
N LEU A 9 -10.11 -15.22 -28.36
CA LEU A 9 -8.85 -14.62 -27.91
C LEU A 9 -9.04 -13.17 -27.44
N LYS A 10 -9.86 -12.37 -28.14
CA LYS A 10 -10.23 -11.01 -27.72
C LYS A 10 -10.98 -11.01 -26.39
N LEU A 11 -11.90 -11.95 -26.22
CA LEU A 11 -12.66 -12.10 -24.98
C LEU A 11 -11.73 -12.47 -23.81
N TYR A 12 -10.79 -13.39 -24.03
CA TYR A 12 -9.78 -13.76 -23.03
C TYR A 12 -8.94 -12.56 -22.58
N PHE A 13 -8.40 -11.78 -23.53
CA PHE A 13 -7.62 -10.58 -23.20
C PHE A 13 -8.44 -9.51 -22.48
N ALA A 14 -9.73 -9.37 -22.82
CA ALA A 14 -10.64 -8.47 -22.12
C ALA A 14 -10.87 -8.91 -20.67
N PHE A 15 -11.00 -10.21 -20.41
CA PHE A 15 -11.12 -10.72 -19.04
C PHE A 15 -9.84 -10.52 -18.23
N ILE A 16 -8.67 -10.78 -18.82
CA ILE A 16 -7.38 -10.55 -18.15
C ILE A 16 -7.19 -9.08 -17.77
N SER A 17 -7.53 -8.15 -18.67
CA SER A 17 -7.42 -6.71 -18.37
C SER A 17 -8.40 -6.27 -17.28
N ILE A 18 -9.63 -6.79 -17.26
CA ILE A 18 -10.62 -6.51 -16.20
C ILE A 18 -10.12 -7.00 -14.83
N VAL A 19 -9.57 -8.21 -14.76
CA VAL A 19 -9.01 -8.76 -13.51
C VAL A 19 -7.83 -7.92 -13.02
N PHE A 20 -6.93 -7.53 -13.92
CA PHE A 20 -5.79 -6.68 -13.60
C PHE A 20 -6.22 -5.30 -13.06
N VAL A 21 -7.22 -4.67 -13.68
CA VAL A 21 -7.76 -3.38 -13.22
C VAL A 21 -8.46 -3.51 -11.87
N ALA A 22 -9.21 -4.58 -11.63
CA ALA A 22 -9.85 -4.82 -10.34
C ALA A 22 -8.83 -5.00 -9.21
N GLN A 23 -7.70 -5.65 -9.49
CA GLN A 23 -6.64 -5.87 -8.50
C GLN A 23 -5.81 -4.61 -8.19
N SER A 24 -5.73 -3.67 -9.14
CA SER A 24 -5.03 -2.40 -8.95
C SER A 24 -5.70 -1.43 -7.96
N GLY A 25 -6.95 -1.70 -7.54
CA GLY A 25 -7.74 -0.82 -6.70
C GLY A 25 -7.50 -0.94 -5.18
N GLU A 26 -6.74 -1.92 -4.70
CA GLU A 26 -6.59 -2.20 -3.26
C GLU A 26 -5.19 -1.89 -2.68
N THR A 27 -4.62 -0.71 -2.89
CA THR A 27 -3.45 -0.29 -2.09
C THR A 27 -3.42 1.20 -1.78
N ILE A 28 -4.50 1.72 -1.20
CA ILE A 28 -4.38 2.81 -0.22
C ILE A 28 -5.24 2.44 0.97
N ARG A 29 -4.85 1.34 1.64
CA ARG A 29 -5.24 1.16 3.03
C ARG A 29 -4.45 2.22 3.76
N ASP A 30 -5.13 3.14 4.46
CA ASP A 30 -4.50 3.99 5.47
C ASP A 30 -3.40 3.15 6.14
N LEU A 31 -2.16 3.64 6.10
CA LEU A 31 -0.98 2.92 6.56
C LEU A 31 -1.16 2.68 8.06
N LYS A 32 -1.92 1.65 8.42
CA LYS A 32 -2.37 1.31 9.77
C LYS A 32 -1.59 0.10 10.29
N SER A 33 -1.01 -0.67 9.39
CA SER A 33 0.04 -1.62 9.70
C SER A 33 0.57 -2.27 8.43
N PHE A 34 1.84 -2.64 8.43
CA PHE A 34 2.39 -3.56 7.43
C PHE A 34 2.94 -4.79 8.14
N LYS A 35 2.63 -5.96 7.57
CA LYS A 35 3.12 -7.25 8.05
C LYS A 35 4.40 -7.57 7.30
N LEU A 36 5.53 -7.62 8.02
CA LEU A 36 6.81 -7.94 7.39
C LEU A 36 6.97 -9.46 7.20
N ASN A 37 6.61 -10.23 8.23
CA ASN A 37 6.65 -11.71 8.26
C ASN A 37 5.43 -12.26 9.00
N GLU A 38 5.21 -13.57 8.98
CA GLU A 38 4.04 -14.25 9.56
C GLU A 38 3.70 -13.81 11.00
N ASN A 39 4.69 -13.36 11.77
CA ASN A 39 4.57 -13.04 13.19
C ASN A 39 4.92 -11.60 13.57
N ILE A 40 5.29 -10.73 12.61
CA ILE A 40 5.70 -9.35 12.92
C ILE A 40 4.82 -8.36 12.14
N ILE A 41 4.02 -7.61 12.90
CA ILE A 41 3.13 -6.56 12.43
C ILE A 41 3.70 -5.24 12.93
N TYR A 42 4.05 -4.34 12.01
CA TYR A 42 4.45 -2.98 12.32
C TYR A 42 3.24 -2.08 12.17
N ASP A 43 2.88 -1.35 13.23
CA ASP A 43 1.85 -0.31 13.17
C ASP A 43 2.50 1.01 12.72
N CYS A 44 1.86 1.68 11.78
CA CYS A 44 2.34 2.94 11.23
C CYS A 44 1.58 4.08 11.92
N VAL A 45 2.22 4.66 12.92
CA VAL A 45 1.68 5.78 13.69
C VAL A 45 2.33 7.07 13.21
N ASP A 46 1.52 8.13 13.09
CA ASP A 46 2.01 9.48 12.84
C ASP A 46 3.12 9.84 13.84
N ILE A 47 4.26 10.31 13.34
CA ILE A 47 5.44 10.60 14.15
C ILE A 47 5.10 11.58 15.29
N TYR A 48 4.24 12.57 15.04
CA TYR A 48 3.84 13.56 16.05
C TYR A 48 2.90 13.00 17.13
N LYS A 49 2.30 11.82 16.88
CA LYS A 49 1.40 11.13 17.81
C LYS A 49 2.10 10.01 18.58
N GLN A 50 3.41 9.84 18.39
CA GLN A 50 4.16 8.85 19.14
C GLN A 50 4.20 9.20 20.63
N PRO A 51 3.90 8.25 21.52
CA PRO A 51 3.83 8.50 22.97
C PRO A 51 5.15 8.99 23.56
N SER A 52 6.28 8.62 22.94
CA SER A 52 7.62 9.06 23.31
C SER A 52 7.81 10.58 23.18
N LEU A 53 7.13 11.23 22.24
CA LEU A 53 7.24 12.68 22.03
C LEU A 53 6.43 13.52 23.02
N ASN A 54 5.53 12.91 23.78
CA ASN A 54 4.82 13.58 24.87
C ASN A 54 5.69 13.77 26.12
N HIS A 55 6.96 13.34 26.08
CA HIS A 55 7.87 13.53 27.19
C HIS A 55 8.21 15.03 27.38
N PRO A 56 8.21 15.56 28.62
CA PRO A 56 8.46 16.99 28.89
C PRO A 56 9.74 17.54 28.29
N LEU A 57 10.78 16.71 28.19
CA LEU A 57 12.08 17.08 27.61
C LEU A 57 12.08 17.18 26.08
N LEU A 58 11.08 16.62 25.40
CA LEU A 58 10.99 16.54 23.95
C LEU A 58 9.98 17.53 23.35
N GLN A 59 9.27 18.31 24.17
CA GLN A 59 8.23 19.25 23.74
C GLN A 59 8.74 20.33 22.77
N ASN A 60 10.03 20.69 22.86
CA ASN A 60 10.66 21.71 22.03
C ASN A 60 11.61 21.12 20.98
N HIS A 61 11.63 19.79 20.84
CA HIS A 61 12.54 19.11 19.93
C HIS A 61 12.00 19.20 18.49
N LYS A 62 12.77 19.83 17.58
CA LYS A 62 12.43 19.88 16.16
C LYS A 62 12.73 18.53 15.51
N ILE A 63 11.68 17.85 15.07
CA ILE A 63 11.83 16.60 14.32
C ILE A 63 12.37 16.95 12.93
N GLN A 64 13.57 16.46 12.61
CA GLN A 64 14.12 16.55 11.26
C GLN A 64 13.73 15.27 10.51
N PHE A 65 12.86 15.41 9.51
CA PHE A 65 12.58 14.29 8.62
C PHE A 65 13.82 14.02 7.78
N CYS A 66 14.41 12.85 7.98
CA CYS A 66 15.47 12.36 7.11
C CYS A 66 14.80 11.80 5.85
N LEU A 67 14.67 12.64 4.84
CA LEU A 67 14.30 12.24 3.49
C LEU A 67 15.60 11.80 2.81
N PHE A 68 15.94 10.51 2.93
CA PHE A 68 16.95 9.92 2.06
C PHE A 68 16.37 9.90 0.64
N PHE A 69 16.86 10.82 -0.19
CA PHE A 69 16.64 10.84 -1.64
C PHE A 69 17.43 9.72 -2.32
#